data_AF-A0A9E2JZE9-F1
#
_entry.id   AF-A0A9E2JZE9-F1
#
_cell.length_a   1.000
_cell.length_b   1.000
_cell.length_c   1.000
_cell.angle_alpha   90.00
_cell.angle_beta   90.00
_cell.angle_gamma   90.00
#
_symmetry.space_group_name_H-M   'P 1'
#
loop_
_entity.id
_entity.type
_entity.pdbx_description
1 polymer ?
#
loop_
_entity_poly.entity_id
_entity_poly.type
_entity_poly.pdbx_seq_one_letter_code
_entity_poly.pdbx_strand_id
1 'polypeptide(L)'
;MQALSVQARPAGTVNDNIRTGAVEIVDCVVTTLNKAEAPPFPVDSRADDVDENVRLKYRYIDIRRERMQRNLRIRAKVNSAIRRAMEQQEFVEVETPFLMPSTPEGAREFLVPSRKEPGSFYALPQSPQLWKQLLMVAGVDRYYQIARC
;
A
#
# COMPACT_ATOMS: atom_id res chain seq x y z
N MET A 1 -25.56 30.32 -8.21
CA MET A 1 -24.93 29.09 -7.69
C MET A 1 -25.77 28.69 -6.47
N GLN A 2 -26.64 27.67 -6.58
CA GLN A 2 -27.36 27.18 -5.40
C GLN A 2 -26.33 26.58 -4.45
N ALA A 3 -26.22 27.13 -3.24
CA ALA A 3 -25.34 26.62 -2.20
C ALA A 3 -26.01 25.38 -1.59
N LEU A 4 -25.30 24.26 -1.55
CA LEU A 4 -25.72 23.10 -0.78
C LEU A 4 -25.93 23.49 0.70
N SER A 5 -26.90 22.88 1.37
CA SER A 5 -27.18 23.14 2.79
C SER A 5 -27.02 21.86 3.61
N VAL A 6 -26.51 21.99 4.83
CA VAL A 6 -26.37 20.89 5.81
C VAL A 6 -27.42 21.11 6.88
N GLN A 7 -28.24 20.09 7.16
CA GLN A 7 -29.26 20.15 8.20
C GLN A 7 -29.21 18.93 9.12
N ALA A 8 -29.78 19.08 10.32
CA ALA A 8 -30.01 17.95 11.20
C ALA A 8 -31.01 16.99 10.54
N ARG A 9 -30.79 15.69 10.74
CA ARG A 9 -31.74 14.69 10.27
C ARG A 9 -33.08 14.84 11.02
N PRO A 10 -34.22 14.60 10.34
CA PRO A 10 -35.51 14.52 11.00
C PRO A 10 -35.52 13.54 12.18
N ALA A 11 -36.44 13.78 13.13
CA ALA A 11 -36.63 12.87 14.25
C ALA A 11 -36.92 11.44 13.75
N GLY A 12 -36.20 10.46 14.30
CA GLY A 12 -36.32 9.04 13.91
C GLY A 12 -35.48 8.60 12.72
N THR A 13 -34.75 9.49 12.04
CA THR A 13 -33.86 9.13 10.90
C THR A 13 -32.36 9.30 11.19
N VAL A 14 -32.03 9.64 12.43
CA VAL A 14 -30.66 9.67 12.96
C VAL A 14 -30.07 8.25 12.92
N ASN A 15 -28.81 8.13 12.47
CA ASN A 15 -28.11 6.86 12.36
C ASN A 15 -26.82 6.84 13.18
N ASP A 16 -26.87 6.29 14.38
CA ASP A 16 -25.72 6.24 15.30
C ASP A 16 -24.59 5.31 14.84
N ASN A 17 -24.82 4.49 13.80
CA ASN A 17 -23.80 3.58 13.26
C ASN A 17 -22.80 4.26 12.32
N ILE A 18 -23.03 5.52 11.94
CA ILE A 18 -22.12 6.27 11.06
C ILE A 18 -21.76 7.63 11.69
N ARG A 19 -20.51 8.07 11.51
CA ARG A 19 -19.98 9.30 12.13
C ARG A 19 -20.78 10.57 11.79
N THR A 20 -21.40 10.61 10.62
CA THR A 20 -22.19 11.75 10.12
C THR A 20 -23.70 11.52 10.22
N GLY A 21 -24.14 10.55 11.02
CA GLY A 21 -25.53 10.09 10.99
C GLY A 21 -26.55 11.00 11.66
N ALA A 22 -26.11 12.07 12.32
CA ALA A 22 -26.99 13.11 12.86
C ALA A 22 -27.37 14.18 11.84
N VAL A 23 -26.69 14.24 10.70
CA VAL A 23 -26.87 15.29 9.67
C VAL A 23 -27.10 14.69 8.29
N GLU A 24 -27.64 15.51 7.40
CA GLU A 24 -27.80 15.24 5.97
C GLU A 24 -27.51 16.50 5.15
N ILE A 25 -27.31 16.31 3.84
CA ILE A 25 -27.07 17.40 2.89
C ILE A 25 -28.27 17.49 1.96
N VAL A 26 -28.87 18.67 1.83
CA VAL A 26 -30.00 18.95 0.94
C VAL A 26 -29.67 20.07 -0.04
N ASP A 27 -30.60 20.34 -0.98
CA ASP A 27 -30.44 21.33 -2.06
C ASP A 27 -29.19 21.09 -2.95
N CYS A 28 -28.82 19.83 -3.14
CA CYS A 28 -27.63 19.44 -3.89
C CYS A 28 -27.84 19.58 -5.41
N VAL A 29 -26.92 20.30 -6.06
CA VAL A 29 -26.69 20.14 -7.52
C VAL A 29 -25.68 19.01 -7.72
N VAL A 30 -26.10 17.94 -8.39
CA VAL A 30 -25.25 16.77 -8.64
C VAL A 30 -24.69 16.83 -10.06
N THR A 31 -23.37 16.70 -10.19
CA THR A 31 -22.69 16.52 -11.48
C THR A 31 -22.07 15.14 -11.52
N THR A 32 -22.44 14.33 -12.51
CA THR A 32 -21.82 13.02 -12.73
C THR A 32 -20.44 13.19 -13.33
N LEU A 33 -19.39 13.04 -12.51
CA LEU A 33 -18.00 13.15 -12.97
C LEU A 33 -17.61 12.00 -13.92
N ASN A 34 -18.07 10.77 -13.60
CA ASN A 34 -17.85 9.61 -14.44
C ASN A 34 -18.95 8.56 -14.19
N LYS A 35 -19.33 7.84 -15.24
CA LYS A 35 -20.25 6.68 -15.13
C LYS A 35 -19.45 5.44 -14.72
N ALA A 36 -20.11 4.51 -14.04
CA ALA A 36 -19.51 3.24 -13.65
C ALA A 36 -20.46 2.09 -13.97
N GLU A 37 -19.91 0.99 -14.44
CA GLU A 37 -20.62 -0.29 -14.54
C GLU A 37 -20.87 -0.86 -13.14
N ALA A 38 -21.81 -1.80 -13.04
CA ALA A 38 -22.06 -2.50 -11.80
C ALA A 38 -20.79 -3.24 -11.33
N PRO A 39 -20.36 -3.08 -10.07
CA PRO A 39 -19.15 -3.73 -9.61
C PRO A 39 -19.33 -5.25 -9.57
N PRO A 40 -18.25 -6.03 -9.81
CA PRO A 40 -18.32 -7.50 -9.84
C PRO A 40 -18.63 -8.12 -8.46
N PHE A 41 -18.55 -7.33 -7.38
CA PHE A 41 -18.95 -7.70 -6.03
C PHE A 41 -19.29 -6.45 -5.20
N PRO A 42 -20.00 -6.60 -4.06
CA PRO A 42 -20.33 -5.48 -3.16
C PRO A 42 -19.10 -4.75 -2.61
N VAL A 43 -19.11 -3.42 -2.55
CA VAL A 43 -17.98 -2.61 -2.04
C VAL A 43 -18.12 -2.34 -0.53
N ASP A 44 -18.53 -3.36 0.23
CA ASP A 44 -18.67 -3.31 1.68
C ASP A 44 -18.19 -4.62 2.32
N SER A 45 -18.56 -4.87 3.58
CA SER A 45 -18.15 -6.07 4.32
C SER A 45 -18.59 -7.38 3.67
N ARG A 46 -19.66 -7.39 2.86
CA ARG A 46 -20.16 -8.60 2.17
C ARG A 46 -19.18 -9.17 1.15
N ALA A 47 -18.23 -8.36 0.68
CA ALA A 47 -17.16 -8.87 -0.16
C ALA A 47 -16.16 -9.76 0.61
N ASP A 48 -16.24 -9.88 1.93
CA ASP A 48 -15.41 -10.85 2.65
C ASP A 48 -15.80 -12.31 2.36
N ASP A 49 -17.05 -12.55 1.94
CA ASP A 49 -17.56 -13.87 1.54
C ASP A 49 -17.31 -14.20 0.05
N VAL A 50 -16.72 -13.27 -0.70
CA VAL A 50 -16.40 -13.44 -2.12
C VAL A 50 -15.03 -14.10 -2.26
N ASP A 51 -14.94 -15.04 -3.21
CA ASP A 51 -13.71 -15.77 -3.55
C ASP A 51 -12.51 -14.82 -3.70
N GLU A 52 -11.40 -15.18 -3.06
CA GLU A 52 -10.19 -14.36 -3.05
C GLU A 52 -9.63 -14.11 -4.44
N ASN A 53 -9.68 -15.09 -5.35
CA ASN A 53 -9.19 -14.93 -6.72
C ASN A 53 -9.99 -13.86 -7.47
N VAL A 54 -11.29 -13.76 -7.23
CA VAL A 54 -12.14 -12.71 -7.81
C VAL A 54 -11.75 -11.34 -7.23
N ARG A 55 -11.50 -11.27 -5.92
CA ARG A 55 -11.06 -10.04 -5.26
C ARG A 55 -9.66 -9.60 -5.71
N LEU A 56 -8.75 -10.53 -5.97
CA LEU A 56 -7.42 -10.26 -6.51
C LEU A 56 -7.50 -9.83 -7.98
N LYS A 57 -8.34 -10.47 -8.79
CA LYS A 57 -8.59 -10.09 -10.19
C LYS A 57 -9.12 -8.65 -10.31
N TYR A 58 -10.03 -8.25 -9.42
CA TYR A 58 -10.58 -6.90 -9.37
C TYR A 58 -10.08 -6.11 -8.16
N ARG A 59 -8.77 -6.23 -7.85
CA ARG A 59 -8.19 -5.63 -6.64
C ARG A 59 -8.37 -4.11 -6.56
N TYR A 60 -8.49 -3.43 -7.69
CA TYR A 60 -8.79 -2.00 -7.76
C TYR A 60 -10.19 -1.62 -7.23
N ILE A 61 -11.15 -2.55 -7.25
CA ILE A 61 -12.45 -2.43 -6.57
C ILE A 61 -12.31 -2.85 -5.11
N ASP A 62 -11.65 -3.97 -4.82
CA ASP A 62 -11.49 -4.49 -3.45
C ASP A 62 -10.76 -3.50 -2.53
N ILE A 63 -9.78 -2.75 -3.06
CA ILE A 63 -9.06 -1.71 -2.31
C ILE A 63 -9.98 -0.56 -1.87
N ARG A 64 -11.14 -0.33 -2.50
CA ARG A 64 -12.08 0.74 -2.10
C ARG A 64 -12.79 0.45 -0.78
N ARG A 65 -12.83 -0.81 -0.34
CA ARG A 65 -13.48 -1.21 0.91
C ARG A 65 -12.77 -0.61 2.12
N GLU A 66 -13.55 -0.27 3.15
CA GLU A 66 -13.03 0.36 4.37
C GLU A 66 -11.88 -0.44 5.02
N ARG A 67 -12.03 -1.76 5.12
CA ARG A 67 -10.98 -2.66 5.64
C ARG A 67 -9.66 -2.51 4.87
N MET A 68 -9.72 -2.50 3.55
CA MET A 68 -8.52 -2.39 2.71
C MET A 68 -7.88 -1.00 2.79
N GLN A 69 -8.70 0.05 2.74
CA GLN A 69 -8.26 1.42 2.95
C GLN A 69 -7.59 1.62 4.31
N ARG A 70 -8.18 1.07 5.37
CA ARG A 70 -7.61 1.08 6.73
C ARG A 70 -6.26 0.36 6.76
N ASN A 71 -6.16 -0.84 6.20
CA ASN A 71 -4.92 -1.62 6.18
C ASN A 71 -3.78 -0.87 5.47
N LEU A 72 -4.04 -0.26 4.31
CA LEU A 72 -3.05 0.53 3.58
C LEU A 72 -2.60 1.76 4.37
N ARG A 73 -3.54 2.50 4.97
CA ARG A 73 -3.22 3.68 5.79
C ARG A 73 -2.45 3.30 7.06
N ILE A 74 -2.78 2.18 7.69
CA ILE A 74 -2.03 1.65 8.84
C ILE A 74 -0.61 1.28 8.41
N ARG A 75 -0.44 0.52 7.32
CA ARG A 75 0.89 0.19 6.78
C ARG A 75 1.74 1.44 6.53
N ALA A 76 1.15 2.48 5.94
CA ALA A 76 1.84 3.76 5.74
C ALA A 76 2.26 4.42 7.06
N LYS A 77 1.36 4.45 8.06
CA LYS A 77 1.65 4.99 9.40
C LYS A 77 2.76 4.21 10.10
N VAL A 78 2.74 2.89 10.01
CA VAL A 78 3.78 2.00 10.57
C VAL A 78 5.13 2.29 9.93
N ASN A 79 5.20 2.33 8.59
CA ASN A 79 6.44 2.66 7.89
C ASN A 79 6.97 4.05 8.28
N SER A 80 6.07 5.03 8.42
CA SER A 80 6.41 6.38 8.86
C SER A 80 6.93 6.42 10.31
N ALA A 81 6.36 5.59 11.20
CA ALA A 81 6.82 5.48 12.58
C ALA A 81 8.20 4.81 12.68
N ILE A 82 8.44 3.74 11.90
CA ILE A 82 9.75 3.09 11.82
C ILE A 82 10.82 4.09 11.37
N ARG A 83 10.57 4.82 10.28
CA ARG A 83 11.52 5.84 9.77
C ARG A 83 11.86 6.88 10.82
N ARG A 84 10.86 7.48 11.47
CA ARG A 84 11.08 8.45 12.55
C ARG A 84 11.92 7.87 13.68
N ALA A 85 11.64 6.64 14.10
CA ALA A 85 12.40 6.00 15.17
C ALA A 85 13.86 5.72 14.78
N MET A 86 14.10 5.35 13.52
CA MET A 86 15.46 5.12 12.99
C MET A 86 16.24 6.43 12.86
N GLU A 87 15.60 7.48 12.34
CA GLU A 87 16.19 8.83 12.23
C GLU A 87 16.56 9.41 13.61
N GLN A 88 15.71 9.25 14.62
CA GLN A 88 16.01 9.66 16.01
C GLN A 88 17.20 8.92 16.62
N GLN A 89 17.52 7.74 16.11
CA GLN A 89 18.67 6.94 16.48
C GLN A 89 19.84 7.12 15.49
N GLU A 90 19.81 8.17 14.65
CA GLU A 90 20.87 8.53 13.72
C GLU A 90 21.18 7.45 12.67
N PHE A 91 20.22 6.55 12.39
CA PHE A 91 20.34 5.62 11.27
C PHE A 91 20.11 6.34 9.94
N VAL A 92 20.90 5.97 8.93
CA VAL A 92 20.78 6.47 7.56
C VAL A 92 19.98 5.46 6.72
N GLU A 93 18.93 5.93 6.06
CA GLU A 93 18.19 5.12 5.06
C GLU A 93 19.01 5.07 3.77
N VAL A 94 19.49 3.89 3.39
CA VAL A 94 20.27 3.71 2.15
C VAL A 94 19.56 2.69 1.25
N GLU A 95 19.47 2.99 -0.04
CA GLU A 95 18.93 2.04 -1.01
C GLU A 95 20.05 1.12 -1.55
N THR A 96 19.79 -0.18 -1.56
CA THR A 96 20.71 -1.18 -2.12
C THR A 96 20.22 -1.71 -3.48
N PRO A 97 21.13 -2.11 -4.39
CA PRO A 97 20.76 -2.64 -5.70
C PRO A 97 19.84 -3.87 -5.65
N PHE A 98 18.88 -3.93 -6.58
CA PHE A 98 17.96 -5.07 -6.79
C PHE A 98 18.47 -6.11 -7.79
N LEU A 99 19.39 -5.72 -8.67
CA LEU A 99 19.98 -6.63 -9.65
C LEU A 99 21.40 -6.91 -9.20
N MET A 100 21.60 -8.07 -8.57
CA MET A 100 22.90 -8.48 -8.04
C MET A 100 23.45 -9.69 -8.80
N PRO A 101 24.77 -9.94 -8.74
CA PRO A 101 25.31 -11.22 -9.15
C PRO A 101 24.63 -12.36 -8.38
N SER A 102 24.33 -13.47 -9.06
CA SER A 102 23.80 -14.66 -8.40
C SER A 102 24.83 -15.20 -7.42
N THR A 103 24.39 -15.50 -6.20
CA THR A 103 25.23 -16.13 -5.19
C THR A 103 24.86 -17.62 -5.10
N PRO A 104 25.82 -18.56 -5.20
CA PRO A 104 25.52 -20.00 -5.13
C PRO A 104 24.96 -20.46 -3.78
N GLU A 105 24.96 -19.60 -2.77
CA GLU A 105 24.52 -19.89 -1.41
C GLU A 105 23.04 -19.55 -1.23
N GLY A 106 22.15 -20.54 -1.38
CA GLY A 106 20.79 -20.44 -0.83
C GLY A 106 19.65 -21.04 -1.67
N ALA A 107 18.46 -20.48 -1.45
CA ALA A 107 17.23 -20.87 -2.15
C ALA A 107 17.23 -20.40 -3.62
N ARG A 108 16.29 -20.91 -4.43
CA ARG A 108 16.17 -20.54 -5.84
C ARG A 108 15.97 -19.03 -6.00
N GLU A 109 16.85 -18.39 -6.75
CA GLU A 109 16.80 -16.96 -7.06
C GLU A 109 15.95 -16.70 -8.33
N PHE A 110 15.29 -15.55 -8.38
CA PHE A 110 14.67 -15.08 -9.62
C PHE A 110 15.74 -14.46 -10.52
N LEU A 111 15.93 -15.05 -11.71
CA LEU A 111 16.92 -14.59 -12.68
C LEU A 111 16.34 -13.56 -13.64
N VAL A 112 17.12 -12.52 -13.91
CA VAL A 112 16.82 -11.45 -14.87
C VAL A 112 17.89 -11.47 -15.96
N PRO A 113 17.58 -11.90 -17.20
CA PRO A 113 18.56 -11.97 -18.28
C PRO A 113 19.14 -10.60 -18.64
N SER A 114 20.45 -10.54 -18.87
CA SER A 114 21.12 -9.32 -19.33
C SER A 114 21.01 -9.19 -20.85
N ARG A 115 20.44 -8.08 -21.33
CA ARG A 115 20.49 -7.74 -22.77
C ARG A 115 21.90 -7.32 -23.22
N LYS A 116 22.69 -6.74 -22.31
CA LYS A 116 24.01 -6.16 -22.63
C LYS A 116 25.07 -7.24 -22.83
N GLU A 117 24.99 -8.32 -22.05
CA GLU A 117 25.94 -9.42 -22.08
C GLU A 117 25.17 -10.73 -22.27
N PRO A 118 25.07 -11.23 -23.52
CA PRO A 118 24.37 -12.47 -23.82
C PRO A 118 24.95 -13.65 -23.03
N GLY A 119 24.08 -14.41 -22.36
CA GLY A 119 24.48 -15.55 -21.52
C GLY A 119 24.65 -15.21 -20.03
N SER A 120 24.69 -13.92 -19.67
CA SER A 120 24.75 -13.46 -18.28
C SER A 120 23.38 -13.14 -17.70
N PHE A 121 23.25 -13.30 -16.38
CA PHE A 121 22.02 -13.05 -15.63
C PHE A 121 22.31 -12.24 -14.37
N TYR A 122 21.36 -11.38 -14.01
CA TYR A 122 21.25 -10.87 -12.64
C TYR A 122 20.31 -11.75 -11.83
N ALA A 123 20.39 -11.65 -10.51
CA ALA A 123 19.47 -12.24 -9.56
C ALA A 123 18.77 -11.15 -8.74
N LEU A 124 17.51 -11.38 -8.37
CA LEU A 124 16.83 -10.57 -7.35
C LEU A 124 17.31 -11.00 -5.95
N PRO A 125 17.67 -10.04 -5.07
CA PRO A 125 18.17 -10.35 -3.74
C PRO A 125 17.09 -10.99 -2.87
N GLN A 126 17.44 -12.04 -2.13
CA GLN A 126 16.61 -12.56 -1.04
C GLN A 126 16.64 -11.66 0.20
N SER A 127 17.72 -10.89 0.36
CA SER A 127 17.88 -9.87 1.38
C SER A 127 19.06 -8.94 1.03
N PRO A 128 19.12 -7.72 1.58
CA PRO A 128 20.26 -6.82 1.37
C PRO A 128 21.47 -7.18 2.26
N GLN A 129 21.64 -8.46 2.64
CA GLN A 129 22.61 -8.87 3.67
C GLN A 129 24.06 -8.51 3.33
N LEU A 130 24.52 -8.83 2.12
CA LEU A 130 25.87 -8.50 1.68
C LEU A 130 26.08 -6.98 1.58
N TRP A 131 25.08 -6.26 1.08
CA TRP A 131 25.13 -4.80 1.00
C TRP A 131 25.17 -4.12 2.36
N LYS A 132 24.40 -4.61 3.33
CA LYS A 132 24.47 -4.16 4.72
C LYS A 132 25.90 -4.28 5.25
N GLN A 133 26.56 -5.42 5.03
CA GLN A 133 27.94 -5.64 5.48
C GLN A 133 28.92 -4.68 4.79
N LEU A 134 28.79 -4.48 3.48
CA LEU A 134 29.61 -3.52 2.74
C LEU A 134 29.42 -2.08 3.24
N LEU A 135 28.19 -1.68 3.56
CA LEU A 135 27.91 -0.36 4.13
C LEU A 135 28.57 -0.17 5.51
N MET A 136 28.57 -1.21 6.35
CA MET A 136 29.31 -1.16 7.63
C MET A 136 30.81 -0.95 7.39
N VAL A 137 31.41 -1.70 6.44
CA VAL A 137 32.83 -1.56 6.09
C VAL A 137 33.14 -0.18 5.48
N ALA A 138 32.21 0.39 4.73
CA ALA A 138 32.34 1.72 4.12
C ALA A 138 32.20 2.88 5.13
N GLY A 139 31.97 2.59 6.42
CA GLY A 139 31.84 3.60 7.47
C GLY A 139 30.43 4.17 7.64
N VAL A 140 29.41 3.53 7.07
CA VAL A 140 28.01 3.85 7.41
C VAL A 140 27.69 3.19 8.75
N ASP A 141 27.99 3.88 9.84
CA ASP A 141 27.93 3.35 11.21
C ASP A 141 26.53 2.78 11.57
N ARG A 142 25.47 3.43 11.08
CA ARG A 142 24.07 3.02 11.31
C ARG A 142 23.27 3.04 10.03
N TYR A 143 22.91 1.85 9.53
CA TYR A 143 22.16 1.67 8.29
C TYR A 143 20.81 1.02 8.54
N TYR A 144 19.77 1.51 7.85
CA TYR A 144 18.50 0.80 7.72
C TYR A 144 17.93 0.90 6.30
N GLN A 145 17.07 -0.04 5.94
CA GLN A 145 16.29 -0.01 4.71
C GLN A 145 15.01 -0.82 4.89
N ILE A 146 13.89 -0.29 4.40
CA ILE A 146 12.66 -1.08 4.23
C ILE A 146 12.72 -1.73 2.83
N ALA A 147 13.50 -2.80 2.71
CA ALA A 147 13.75 -3.50 1.44
C ALA A 147 12.53 -4.31 0.97
N ARG A 148 12.45 -4.56 -0.35
CA ARG A 148 11.62 -5.65 -0.88
C ARG A 148 12.54 -6.83 -1.18
N CYS A 149 12.08 -8.03 -0.83
CA CYS A 149 12.76 -9.29 -0.99
C CYS A 149 11.79 -10.32 -1.57
#